data_AF-A0A926E455-F1
#
_entry.id   AF-A0A926E455-F1
#
_cell.length_a   1.000
_cell.length_b   1.000
_cell.length_c   1.000
_cell.angle_alpha   90.00
_cell.angle_beta   90.00
_cell.angle_gamma   90.00
#
_symmetry.space_group_name_H-M   'P 1'
#
loop_
_entity.id
_entity.type
_entity.pdbx_description
1 polymer ?
#
loop_
_entity_poly.entity_id
_entity_poly.type
_entity_poly.pdbx_seq_one_letter_code
_entity_poly.pdbx_strand_id
1 'polypeptide(L)'
;MKAEYRFVPAYPDNPFISSLPKRLTAGELMEKIRSSIPPWDRSVQMSSVERLSHCNKIYEAFYPLHFAPTIYNLLYNGMIGSYAQKNSVKAIRQMTAIQNAIGRNQRPCTTTFSTQSMSCSILGISGIGKSSTIARILNLFPQVIEHTEFEGSPFFCKQINYLNVQCPSDCSVKAMCTDILLQIDRILGTEYAAKAVRRRQSVTLDALVAQLSQLCITHNIGVIIIDEIRNVLSASTKGGNHGRLVRFLVQLMNDTGICAVLVGTTEVGAFFDSEPHLARRTRGLRIGALEYGEPFYHLLAGLWQMQYTQFYQPLTDRMEGLLFEISGGLPACWHR
;
A
#
# COMPACT_ATOMS: atom_id res chain seq x y z
N MET A 1 3.53 17.53 -2.15
CA MET A 1 2.59 18.39 -1.40
C MET A 1 3.34 19.02 -0.23
N LYS A 2 3.11 20.30 0.13
CA LYS A 2 3.76 20.88 1.32
C LYS A 2 3.14 20.29 2.60
N ALA A 3 3.94 20.15 3.66
CA ALA A 3 3.48 19.63 4.94
C ALA A 3 2.51 20.60 5.62
N GLU A 4 1.35 20.08 6.02
CA GLU A 4 0.41 20.73 6.93
C GLU A 4 0.34 19.90 8.21
N TYR A 5 0.58 20.52 9.35
CA TYR A 5 0.69 19.80 10.63
C TYR A 5 -0.60 19.90 11.43
N ARG A 6 -1.04 18.77 11.97
CA ARG A 6 -2.10 18.71 12.98
C ARG A 6 -1.57 18.15 14.29
N PHE A 7 -2.15 18.59 15.39
CA PHE A 7 -1.83 18.04 16.70
C PHE A 7 -2.34 16.61 16.83
N VAL A 8 -1.45 15.67 17.17
CA VAL A 8 -1.78 14.27 17.43
C VAL A 8 -1.36 13.94 18.87
N PRO A 9 -2.30 13.82 19.82
CA PRO A 9 -1.98 13.66 21.24
C PRO A 9 -1.06 12.47 21.55
N ALA A 10 -1.18 11.38 20.80
CA ALA A 10 -0.34 10.19 20.97
C ALA A 10 1.12 10.40 20.50
N TYR A 11 1.37 11.39 19.64
CA TYR A 11 2.66 11.67 19.02
C TYR A 11 2.89 13.18 18.86
N PRO A 12 2.95 13.95 19.96
CA PRO A 12 2.93 15.42 19.91
C PRO A 12 4.13 16.00 19.14
N ASP A 13 5.31 15.38 19.23
CA ASP A 13 6.56 15.90 18.67
C ASP A 13 7.00 15.20 17.37
N ASN A 14 6.08 14.50 16.67
CA ASN A 14 6.40 13.76 15.45
C ASN A 14 5.87 14.48 14.19
N PRO A 15 6.73 15.12 13.39
CA PRO A 15 6.31 15.88 12.22
C PRO A 15 5.74 14.98 11.12
N PHE A 16 6.22 13.73 11.03
CA PHE A 16 5.82 12.80 9.98
C PHE A 16 4.43 12.22 10.22
N ILE A 17 4.04 12.04 11.48
CA ILE A 17 2.68 11.62 11.86
C ILE A 17 1.73 12.81 11.80
N SER A 18 2.18 13.97 12.26
CA SER A 18 1.40 15.21 12.26
C SER A 18 1.08 15.72 10.86
N SER A 19 1.90 15.38 9.85
CA SER A 19 1.67 15.73 8.45
C SER A 19 0.72 14.79 7.69
N LEU A 20 0.38 13.62 8.26
CA LEU A 20 -0.52 12.68 7.60
C LEU A 20 -1.96 13.21 7.55
N PRO A 21 -2.73 12.91 6.49
CA PRO A 21 -4.16 13.23 6.41
C PRO A 21 -4.96 12.70 7.61
N LYS A 22 -6.05 13.40 7.95
CA LYS A 22 -6.97 12.98 9.02
C LYS A 22 -7.45 11.55 8.77
N ARG A 23 -7.42 10.73 9.83
CA ARG A 23 -7.98 9.37 9.80
C ARG A 23 -9.48 9.46 9.51
N LEU A 24 -9.93 8.74 8.50
CA LEU A 24 -11.33 8.67 8.11
C LEU A 24 -12.05 7.60 8.93
N THR A 25 -13.34 7.81 9.18
CA THR A 25 -14.24 6.76 9.64
C THR A 25 -14.52 5.76 8.52
N ALA A 26 -15.07 4.59 8.86
CA ALA A 26 -15.42 3.58 7.86
C ALA A 26 -16.42 4.13 6.82
N GLY A 27 -17.45 4.86 7.25
CA GLY A 27 -18.43 5.47 6.34
C GLY A 27 -17.82 6.51 5.41
N GLU A 28 -17.04 7.45 5.96
CA GLU A 28 -16.35 8.46 5.15
C GLU A 28 -15.37 7.84 4.14
N LEU A 29 -14.69 6.76 4.53
CA LEU A 29 -13.79 6.03 3.65
C LEU A 29 -14.55 5.45 2.46
N MET A 30 -15.64 4.70 2.73
CA MET A 30 -16.43 4.03 1.70
C MET A 30 -16.96 5.05 0.67
N GLU A 31 -17.46 6.19 1.14
CA GLU A 31 -17.94 7.27 0.27
C GLU A 31 -16.82 7.96 -0.52
N LYS A 32 -15.61 8.09 0.03
CA LYS A 32 -14.48 8.70 -0.69
C LYS A 32 -13.85 7.81 -1.73
N ILE A 33 -13.81 6.49 -1.51
CA ILE A 33 -13.15 5.56 -2.43
C ILE A 33 -14.08 5.02 -3.51
N ARG A 34 -15.40 5.04 -3.31
CA ARG A 34 -16.37 4.64 -4.34
C ARG A 34 -16.28 5.59 -5.54
N SER A 35 -16.47 5.05 -6.74
CA SER A 35 -16.59 5.88 -7.94
C SER A 35 -17.84 6.77 -7.82
N SER A 36 -17.69 8.06 -8.11
CA SER A 36 -18.83 8.98 -8.23
C SER A 36 -19.55 8.68 -9.53
N ILE A 37 -20.67 7.97 -9.42
CA ILE A 37 -21.46 7.52 -10.57
C ILE A 37 -22.85 8.13 -10.46
N PRO A 38 -23.36 8.79 -11.51
CA PRO A 38 -24.70 9.35 -11.49
C PRO A 38 -25.72 8.24 -11.18
N PRO A 39 -26.64 8.45 -10.22
CA PRO A 39 -27.73 7.53 -10.01
C PRO A 39 -28.69 7.50 -11.21
N TRP A 40 -29.46 6.41 -11.33
CA TRP A 40 -30.38 6.17 -12.45
C TRP A 40 -31.37 7.31 -12.71
N ASP A 41 -31.86 7.98 -11.67
CA ASP A 41 -32.81 9.10 -11.76
C ASP A 41 -32.27 10.24 -12.66
N ARG A 42 -30.96 10.50 -12.59
CA ARG A 42 -30.28 11.46 -13.48
C ARG A 42 -30.05 10.91 -14.88
N SER A 43 -30.00 9.58 -15.04
CA SER A 43 -29.81 8.92 -16.34
C SER A 43 -31.04 9.01 -17.25
N VAL A 44 -32.24 9.14 -16.69
CA VAL A 44 -33.50 9.25 -17.46
C VAL A 44 -33.54 10.52 -18.32
N GLN A 45 -32.91 11.59 -17.84
CA GLN A 45 -32.82 12.86 -18.54
C GLN A 45 -31.75 12.87 -19.64
N MET A 46 -30.88 11.84 -19.70
CA MET A 46 -29.80 11.74 -20.68
C MET A 46 -30.29 11.20 -22.02
N SER A 47 -29.65 11.63 -23.11
CA SER A 47 -29.84 11.06 -24.44
C SER A 47 -29.41 9.60 -24.51
N SER A 48 -29.85 8.87 -25.54
CA SER A 48 -29.43 7.48 -25.78
C SER A 48 -27.91 7.33 -25.93
N VAL A 49 -27.26 8.30 -26.57
CA VAL A 49 -25.81 8.32 -26.80
C VAL A 49 -25.04 8.53 -25.48
N GLU A 50 -25.52 9.44 -24.64
CA GLU A 50 -24.92 9.68 -23.32
C GLU A 50 -25.08 8.47 -22.40
N ARG A 51 -26.26 7.83 -22.39
CA ARG A 51 -26.48 6.58 -21.63
C ARG A 51 -25.53 5.48 -22.09
N LEU A 52 -25.32 5.31 -23.40
CA LEU A 52 -24.36 4.35 -23.93
C LEU A 52 -22.91 4.67 -23.51
N SER A 53 -22.52 5.95 -23.52
CA SER A 53 -21.20 6.37 -23.03
C SER A 53 -21.01 6.03 -21.54
N HIS A 54 -22.05 6.22 -20.74
CA HIS A 54 -22.03 5.85 -19.33
C HIS A 54 -22.04 4.34 -19.09
N CYS A 55 -22.73 3.55 -19.92
CA CYS A 55 -22.65 2.09 -19.87
C CYS A 55 -21.21 1.60 -20.02
N ASN A 56 -20.43 2.18 -20.92
CA ASN A 56 -19.01 1.84 -21.07
C ASN A 56 -18.19 2.17 -19.81
N LYS A 57 -18.53 3.25 -19.10
CA LYS A 57 -17.89 3.64 -17.84
C LYS A 57 -18.26 2.75 -16.65
N ILE A 58 -19.33 1.95 -16.73
CA ILE A 58 -19.68 1.00 -15.67
C ILE A 58 -18.54 0.01 -15.44
N TYR A 59 -17.82 -0.39 -16.50
CA TYR A 59 -16.67 -1.28 -16.35
C TYR A 59 -15.49 -0.66 -15.58
N GLU A 60 -15.44 0.67 -15.47
CA GLU A 60 -14.46 1.41 -14.66
C GLU A 60 -14.99 1.73 -13.24
N ALA A 61 -16.25 1.39 -12.97
CA ALA A 61 -16.87 1.62 -11.68
C ALA A 61 -16.17 0.82 -10.59
N PHE A 62 -15.90 1.49 -9.47
CA PHE A 62 -15.37 0.86 -8.28
C PHE A 62 -16.37 1.04 -7.15
N TYR A 63 -16.84 -0.08 -6.61
CA TYR A 63 -17.62 -0.10 -5.39
C TYR A 63 -16.80 -0.78 -4.28
N PRO A 64 -16.58 -0.10 -3.15
CA PRO A 64 -15.78 -0.67 -2.08
C PRO A 64 -16.50 -1.82 -1.37
N LEU A 65 -15.74 -2.86 -1.05
CA LEU A 65 -16.24 -4.03 -0.33
C LEU A 65 -16.01 -3.89 1.19
N HIS A 66 -16.68 -4.73 1.97
CA HIS A 66 -16.65 -4.72 3.44
C HIS A 66 -15.25 -4.77 4.04
N PHE A 67 -14.25 -5.30 3.33
CA PHE A 67 -12.87 -5.40 3.80
C PHE A 67 -12.06 -4.10 3.58
N ALA A 68 -12.56 -3.12 2.82
CA ALA A 68 -11.83 -1.89 2.53
C ALA A 68 -11.45 -1.07 3.78
N PRO A 69 -12.33 -0.89 4.79
CA PRO A 69 -11.95 -0.25 6.06
C PRO A 69 -10.84 -0.98 6.81
N THR A 70 -10.81 -2.31 6.75
CA THR A 70 -9.75 -3.11 7.39
C THR A 70 -8.42 -2.89 6.69
N ILE A 71 -8.39 -2.88 5.35
CA ILE A 71 -7.18 -2.55 4.57
C ILE A 71 -6.70 -1.13 4.88
N TYR A 72 -7.63 -0.16 4.92
CA TYR A 72 -7.30 1.23 5.24
C TYR A 72 -6.66 1.37 6.62
N ASN A 73 -7.26 0.74 7.63
CA ASN A 73 -6.72 0.77 8.99
C ASN A 73 -5.35 0.11 9.08
N LEU A 74 -5.14 -0.98 8.35
CA LEU A 74 -3.85 -1.68 8.28
C LEU A 74 -2.77 -0.79 7.64
N LEU A 75 -3.06 -0.15 6.51
CA LEU A 75 -2.11 0.76 5.85
C LEU A 75 -1.83 2.00 6.71
N TYR A 76 -2.85 2.62 7.28
CA TYR A 76 -2.72 3.81 8.11
C TYR A 76 -1.95 3.52 9.40
N ASN A 77 -2.24 2.40 10.07
CA ASN A 77 -1.49 1.96 11.24
C ASN A 77 -0.05 1.57 10.88
N GLY A 78 0.19 1.00 9.69
CA GLY A 78 1.52 0.72 9.16
C GLY A 78 2.35 1.99 8.98
N MET A 79 1.76 3.04 8.39
CA MET A 79 2.39 4.36 8.28
C MET A 79 2.73 4.93 9.67
N ILE A 80 1.76 4.98 10.59
CA ILE A 80 1.99 5.47 11.95
C ILE A 80 3.08 4.67 12.65
N GLY A 81 3.04 3.34 12.58
CA GLY A 81 4.03 2.47 13.19
C GLY A 81 5.44 2.72 12.66
N SER A 82 5.58 2.91 11.35
CA SER A 82 6.87 3.27 10.75
C SER A 82 7.36 4.65 11.19
N TYR A 83 6.48 5.65 11.18
CA TYR A 83 6.87 7.01 11.55
C TYR A 83 7.13 7.19 13.05
N ALA A 84 6.47 6.40 13.90
CA ALA A 84 6.70 6.41 15.34
C ALA A 84 8.12 5.93 15.69
N GLN A 85 8.68 5.03 14.87
CA GLN A 85 10.06 4.55 15.02
C GLN A 85 11.10 5.53 14.50
N LYS A 86 10.70 6.42 13.58
CA LYS A 86 11.59 7.45 13.07
C LYS A 86 11.75 8.55 14.11
N ASN A 87 13.00 8.98 14.25
CA ASN A 87 13.42 9.96 15.24
C ASN A 87 12.53 11.20 15.25
N SER A 88 12.10 11.60 16.45
CA SER A 88 11.48 12.91 16.68
C SER A 88 12.44 14.03 16.27
N VAL A 89 11.92 15.23 16.04
CA VAL A 89 12.74 16.41 15.68
C VAL A 89 13.88 16.64 16.69
N LYS A 90 13.69 16.27 17.96
CA LYS A 90 14.73 16.32 19.01
C LYS A 90 15.91 15.38 18.73
N ALA A 91 15.63 14.14 18.30
CA ALA A 91 16.66 13.17 17.95
C ALA A 91 17.34 13.51 16.61
N ILE A 92 16.60 14.06 15.64
CA ILE A 92 17.19 14.60 14.40
C ILE A 92 18.11 15.79 14.73
N ARG A 93 17.66 16.74 15.56
CA ARG A 93 18.47 17.89 15.99
C ARG A 93 19.70 17.48 16.79
N GLN A 94 19.58 16.52 17.71
CA GLN A 94 20.75 15.97 18.42
C GLN A 94 21.72 15.31 17.44
N MET A 95 21.23 14.52 16.49
CA MET A 95 22.08 13.89 15.48
C MET A 95 22.76 14.92 14.57
N THR A 96 22.05 15.95 14.12
CA THR A 96 22.62 17.07 13.34
C THR A 96 23.62 17.87 14.16
N ALA A 97 23.35 18.15 15.44
CA ALA A 97 24.27 18.85 16.33
C ALA A 97 25.55 18.02 16.57
N ILE A 98 25.42 16.71 16.78
CA ILE A 98 26.54 15.77 16.90
C ILE A 98 27.32 15.67 15.59
N GLN A 99 26.65 15.58 14.44
CA GLN A 99 27.30 15.55 13.12
C GLN A 99 28.03 16.86 12.78
N ASN A 100 27.48 18.00 13.19
CA ASN A 100 28.11 19.30 13.00
C ASN A 100 29.28 19.52 13.97
N ALA A 101 29.23 18.94 15.18
CA ALA A 101 30.31 18.98 16.17
C ALA A 101 31.45 18.01 15.84
N ILE A 102 31.17 16.90 15.15
CA ILE A 102 32.12 15.83 14.85
C ILE A 102 32.36 15.81 13.34
N GLY A 103 33.30 16.63 12.86
CA GLY A 103 33.60 16.79 11.43
C GLY A 103 33.73 15.47 10.64
N ARG A 104 32.90 15.34 9.61
CA ARG A 104 33.00 14.58 8.33
C ARG A 104 33.56 13.15 8.27
N ASN A 105 33.98 12.47 9.33
CA ASN A 105 34.71 11.20 9.16
C ASN A 105 34.36 10.06 10.12
N GLN A 106 33.11 9.92 10.57
CA GLN A 106 32.68 8.69 11.25
C GLN A 106 31.30 8.17 10.84
N ARG A 107 31.19 6.83 10.92
CA ARG A 107 30.07 5.99 10.46
C ARG A 107 28.72 6.49 11.01
N PRO A 108 27.63 6.38 10.22
CA PRO A 108 26.30 6.70 10.73
C PRO A 108 26.02 5.87 11.98
N CYS A 109 25.68 6.57 13.07
CA CYS A 109 25.29 5.96 14.33
C CYS A 109 24.05 5.09 14.08
N THR A 110 24.15 3.79 14.36
CA THR A 110 23.04 2.85 14.21
C THR A 110 21.92 3.24 15.17
N THR A 111 20.84 3.82 14.64
CA THR A 111 19.59 3.99 15.37
C THR A 111 19.01 2.61 15.58
N THR A 112 19.14 2.07 16.79
CA THR A 112 18.48 0.83 17.18
C THR A 112 16.97 1.10 17.23
N PHE A 113 16.26 0.72 16.18
CA PHE A 113 14.80 0.78 16.13
C PHE A 113 14.23 -0.26 17.12
N SER A 114 13.99 0.13 18.37
CA SER A 114 13.37 -0.73 19.37
C SER A 114 11.87 -0.49 19.44
N THR A 115 11.13 -1.07 18.49
CA THR A 115 9.74 -1.54 18.62
C THR A 115 9.40 -2.30 17.34
N GLN A 116 8.52 -3.31 17.39
CA GLN A 116 8.24 -4.18 16.25
C GLN A 116 7.68 -3.39 15.07
N SER A 117 8.40 -3.36 13.93
CA SER A 117 7.87 -2.86 12.67
C SER A 117 6.58 -3.62 12.35
N MET A 118 5.45 -2.91 12.21
CA MET A 118 4.14 -3.49 11.92
C MET A 118 4.10 -4.01 10.48
N SER A 119 4.59 -5.21 10.24
CA SER A 119 4.46 -5.89 8.95
C SER A 119 3.23 -6.80 8.93
N CYS A 120 2.58 -6.91 7.79
CA CYS A 120 1.36 -7.69 7.67
C CYS A 120 1.12 -8.15 6.23
N SER A 121 0.25 -9.15 6.06
CA SER A 121 -0.19 -9.59 4.73
C SER A 121 -1.67 -9.31 4.48
N ILE A 122 -2.02 -9.06 3.23
CA ILE A 122 -3.38 -9.01 2.71
C ILE A 122 -3.48 -10.10 1.66
N LEU A 123 -3.96 -11.28 2.07
CA LEU A 123 -4.13 -12.41 1.16
C LEU A 123 -5.60 -12.60 0.84
N GLY A 124 -5.91 -12.94 -0.40
CA GLY A 124 -7.29 -13.27 -0.77
C GLY A 124 -7.41 -13.87 -2.14
N ILE A 125 -8.60 -14.34 -2.48
CA ILE A 125 -8.86 -14.97 -3.78
C ILE A 125 -8.55 -13.98 -4.93
N SER A 126 -8.02 -14.48 -6.04
CA SER A 126 -7.72 -13.64 -7.21
C SER A 126 -9.02 -13.04 -7.76
N GLY A 127 -9.01 -11.76 -8.12
CA GLY A 127 -10.20 -11.09 -8.68
C GLY A 127 -11.21 -10.55 -7.66
N ILE A 128 -10.98 -10.70 -6.35
CA ILE A 128 -11.86 -10.10 -5.31
C ILE A 128 -11.72 -8.57 -5.16
N GLY A 129 -10.77 -7.94 -5.86
CA GLY A 129 -10.59 -6.47 -5.85
C GLY A 129 -9.59 -5.92 -4.83
N LYS A 130 -8.65 -6.74 -4.32
CA LYS A 130 -7.61 -6.31 -3.35
C LYS A 130 -6.75 -5.15 -3.85
N SER A 131 -6.06 -5.34 -4.97
CA SER A 131 -5.13 -4.34 -5.53
C SER A 131 -5.87 -3.07 -5.94
N SER A 132 -7.08 -3.18 -6.50
CA SER A 132 -7.94 -2.03 -6.80
C SER A 132 -8.34 -1.25 -5.55
N THR A 133 -8.70 -1.95 -4.46
CA THR A 133 -9.03 -1.33 -3.17
C THR A 133 -7.83 -0.62 -2.55
N ILE A 134 -6.66 -1.27 -2.57
CA ILE A 134 -5.41 -0.67 -2.08
C ILE A 134 -5.07 0.59 -2.89
N ALA A 135 -5.13 0.53 -4.22
CA ALA A 135 -4.84 1.68 -5.08
C ALA A 135 -5.77 2.87 -4.76
N ARG A 136 -7.08 2.62 -4.61
CA ARG A 136 -8.07 3.65 -4.23
C ARG A 136 -7.78 4.26 -2.86
N ILE A 137 -7.39 3.43 -1.88
CA ILE A 137 -7.01 3.90 -0.55
C ILE A 137 -5.74 4.74 -0.61
N LEU A 138 -4.71 4.30 -1.33
CA LEU A 138 -3.44 5.02 -1.44
C LEU A 138 -3.61 6.41 -2.08
N ASN A 139 -4.55 6.55 -3.02
CA ASN A 139 -4.89 7.85 -3.62
C ASN A 139 -5.46 8.88 -2.61
N LEU A 140 -5.88 8.46 -1.42
CA LEU A 140 -6.29 9.37 -0.35
C LEU A 140 -5.10 10.02 0.37
N PHE A 141 -3.88 9.51 0.16
CA PHE A 141 -2.66 10.01 0.77
C PHE A 141 -1.79 10.69 -0.27
N PRO A 142 -1.20 11.86 0.05
CA PRO A 142 -0.16 12.39 -0.81
C PRO A 142 1.01 11.41 -0.84
N GLN A 143 1.51 11.08 -2.03
CA GLN A 143 2.63 10.14 -2.13
C GLN A 143 3.92 10.72 -1.51
N VAL A 144 4.13 12.04 -1.66
CA VAL A 144 5.25 12.78 -1.06
C VAL A 144 4.77 14.03 -0.33
N ILE A 145 5.24 14.16 0.91
CA ILE A 145 5.09 15.36 1.74
C ILE A 145 6.46 16.05 1.84
N GLU A 146 6.51 17.33 1.52
CA GLU A 146 7.70 18.17 1.62
C GLU A 146 7.60 19.04 2.86
N HIS A 147 8.56 18.85 3.76
CA HIS A 147 8.70 19.62 4.98
C HIS A 147 9.67 20.76 4.76
N THR A 148 9.36 21.93 5.31
CA THR A 148 10.21 23.13 5.25
C THR A 148 10.42 23.74 6.63
N GLU A 149 9.39 23.68 7.47
CA GLU A 149 9.38 24.18 8.83
C GLU A 149 8.58 23.24 9.73
N PHE A 150 8.93 23.12 11.00
CA PHE A 150 8.14 22.46 12.03
C PHE A 150 8.37 23.20 13.36
N GLU A 151 7.28 23.56 14.06
CA GLU A 151 7.33 24.31 15.34
C GLU A 151 8.23 25.55 15.30
N GLY A 152 8.07 26.41 14.27
CA GLY A 152 8.84 27.66 14.18
C GLY A 152 10.29 27.48 13.74
N SER A 153 10.72 26.25 13.43
CA SER A 153 12.13 25.94 13.13
C SER A 153 12.29 25.31 11.74
N PRO A 154 13.37 25.62 11.01
CA PRO A 154 13.65 25.00 9.72
C PRO A 154 13.73 23.47 9.81
N PHE A 155 12.97 22.79 8.96
CA PHE A 155 12.90 21.33 8.90
C PHE A 155 12.73 20.89 7.44
N PHE A 156 13.85 20.79 6.72
CA PHE A 156 13.86 20.46 5.30
C PHE A 156 14.04 18.97 5.07
N CYS A 157 12.96 18.27 4.73
CA CYS A 157 13.05 16.88 4.29
C CYS A 157 11.86 16.48 3.42
N LYS A 158 12.01 15.40 2.68
CA LYS A 158 10.91 14.75 1.96
C LYS A 158 10.50 13.49 2.71
N GLN A 159 9.19 13.32 2.88
CA GLN A 159 8.56 12.15 3.45
C GLN A 159 7.79 11.42 2.34
N ILE A 160 8.16 10.18 2.07
CA ILE A 160 7.40 9.30 1.16
C ILE A 160 6.42 8.48 2.00
N ASN A 161 5.12 8.63 1.75
CA ASN A 161 4.09 7.90 2.52
C ASN A 161 4.00 6.43 2.15
N TYR A 162 4.05 6.14 0.85
CA TYR A 162 3.99 4.77 0.35
C TYR A 162 4.78 4.58 -0.94
N LEU A 163 5.27 3.35 -1.13
CA LEU A 163 5.72 2.81 -2.40
C LEU A 163 4.87 1.60 -2.75
N ASN A 164 4.56 1.42 -4.03
CA ASN A 164 3.89 0.22 -4.53
C ASN A 164 4.81 -0.46 -5.54
N VAL A 165 5.24 -1.68 -5.23
CA VAL A 165 6.17 -2.49 -6.02
C VAL A 165 5.59 -3.87 -6.25
N GLN A 166 5.95 -4.48 -7.37
CA GLN A 166 5.51 -5.84 -7.70
C GLN A 166 6.60 -6.84 -7.33
N CYS A 167 6.24 -7.96 -6.71
CA CYS A 167 7.19 -9.02 -6.42
C CYS A 167 7.77 -9.57 -7.72
N PRO A 168 9.12 -9.61 -7.89
CA PRO A 168 9.75 -10.18 -9.08
C PRO A 168 9.36 -11.64 -9.27
N SER A 169 9.18 -12.07 -10.52
CA SER A 169 8.81 -13.45 -10.87
C SER A 169 9.90 -14.47 -10.51
N ASP A 170 11.17 -14.05 -10.53
CA ASP A 170 12.33 -14.86 -10.12
C ASP A 170 12.66 -14.72 -8.63
N CYS A 171 11.89 -13.93 -7.87
CA CYS A 171 12.14 -13.60 -6.47
C CYS A 171 13.55 -13.05 -6.18
N SER A 172 14.18 -12.41 -7.18
CA SER A 172 15.51 -11.84 -7.03
C SER A 172 15.50 -10.61 -6.12
N VAL A 173 16.32 -10.65 -5.07
CA VAL A 173 16.56 -9.50 -4.17
C VAL A 173 17.08 -8.30 -4.97
N LYS A 174 17.94 -8.53 -5.96
CA LYS A 174 18.49 -7.47 -6.81
C LYS A 174 17.39 -6.81 -7.65
N ALA A 175 16.50 -7.61 -8.22
CA ALA A 175 15.37 -7.11 -9.00
C ALA A 175 14.43 -6.27 -8.10
N MET A 176 14.09 -6.77 -6.91
CA MET A 176 13.27 -6.05 -5.93
C MET A 176 13.91 -4.71 -5.53
N CYS A 177 15.20 -4.71 -5.18
CA CYS A 177 15.90 -3.47 -4.82
C CYS A 177 15.89 -2.47 -5.98
N THR A 178 16.09 -2.95 -7.20
CA THR A 178 16.10 -2.10 -8.39
C THR A 178 14.72 -1.49 -8.64
N ASP A 179 13.65 -2.28 -8.51
CA ASP A 179 12.27 -1.79 -8.68
C ASP A 179 11.92 -0.71 -7.64
N ILE A 180 12.29 -0.93 -6.36
CA ILE A 180 12.10 0.07 -5.31
C ILE A 180 12.88 1.36 -5.62
N LEU A 181 14.14 1.26 -6.08
CA LEU A 181 14.92 2.44 -6.47
C LEU A 181 14.31 3.19 -7.65
N LEU A 182 13.80 2.47 -8.65
CA LEU A 182 13.11 3.07 -9.79
C LEU A 182 11.82 3.79 -9.37
N GLN A 183 11.07 3.24 -8.42
CA GLN A 183 9.90 3.93 -7.85
C GLN A 183 10.30 5.20 -7.11
N ILE A 184 11.37 5.16 -6.30
CA ILE A 184 11.89 6.36 -5.62
C ILE A 184 12.29 7.42 -6.66
N ASP A 185 13.01 7.02 -7.71
CA ASP A 185 13.44 7.93 -8.78
C ASP A 185 12.26 8.56 -9.51
N ARG A 186 11.23 7.78 -9.84
CA ARG A 186 9.99 8.28 -10.47
C ARG A 186 9.29 9.32 -9.61
N ILE A 187 9.25 9.10 -8.30
CA ILE A 187 8.53 9.94 -7.34
C ILE A 187 9.29 11.23 -7.04
N LEU A 188 10.62 11.15 -6.92
CA LEU A 188 11.47 12.27 -6.52
C LEU A 188 12.12 13.02 -7.70
N GLY A 189 12.09 12.46 -8.90
CA GLY A 189 12.81 12.98 -10.07
C GLY A 189 14.32 12.79 -9.96
N THR A 190 14.77 11.73 -9.28
CA THR A 190 16.19 11.42 -9.06
C THR A 190 16.71 10.35 -10.01
N GLU A 191 18.00 10.06 -9.94
CA GLU A 191 18.66 9.02 -10.75
C GLU A 191 19.47 8.03 -9.88
N TYR A 192 18.93 7.63 -8.72
CA TYR A 192 19.58 6.70 -7.81
C TYR A 192 19.78 5.32 -8.43
N ALA A 193 18.79 4.79 -9.15
CA ALA A 193 18.87 3.50 -9.83
C ALA A 193 19.96 3.52 -10.91
N ALA A 194 19.98 4.55 -11.75
CA ALA A 194 21.01 4.71 -12.77
C ALA A 194 22.40 4.83 -12.15
N LYS A 195 22.57 5.54 -11.03
CA LYS A 195 23.85 5.65 -10.30
C LYS A 195 24.26 4.34 -9.64
N ALA A 196 23.30 3.56 -9.13
CA ALA A 196 23.55 2.24 -8.57
C ALA A 196 24.01 1.23 -9.64
N VAL A 197 23.53 1.37 -10.88
CA VAL A 197 23.91 0.48 -12.01
C VAL A 197 25.16 0.97 -12.76
N ARG A 198 25.36 2.29 -12.90
CA ARG A 198 26.49 2.89 -13.66
C ARG A 198 27.84 2.82 -12.95
N ARG A 199 27.88 2.61 -11.62
CA ARG A 199 29.14 2.33 -10.90
C ARG A 199 29.64 0.92 -11.28
N ARG A 200 30.36 0.84 -12.42
CA ARG A 200 31.14 -0.28 -13.00
C ARG A 200 30.98 -1.66 -12.32
N GLN A 201 30.40 -2.61 -13.07
CA GLN A 201 30.65 -4.08 -13.09
C GLN A 201 30.77 -4.90 -11.78
N SER A 202 30.71 -4.32 -10.58
CA SER A 202 30.81 -5.03 -9.30
C SER A 202 30.08 -4.28 -8.16
N VAL A 203 28.83 -3.86 -8.39
CA VAL A 203 27.97 -3.53 -7.25
C VAL A 203 27.49 -4.85 -6.66
N THR A 204 28.06 -5.20 -5.51
CA THR A 204 27.62 -6.36 -4.73
C THR A 204 26.18 -6.14 -4.28
N LEU A 205 25.44 -7.25 -4.08
CA LEU A 205 24.08 -7.18 -3.58
C LEU A 205 24.02 -6.40 -2.26
N ASP A 206 25.00 -6.59 -1.39
CA ASP A 206 25.05 -5.94 -0.07
C ASP A 206 25.22 -4.42 -0.20
N ALA A 207 26.01 -3.94 -1.17
CA ALA A 207 26.15 -2.52 -1.45
C ALA A 207 24.82 -1.90 -1.94
N LEU A 208 24.07 -2.65 -2.76
CA LEU A 208 22.75 -2.22 -3.23
C LEU A 208 21.73 -2.16 -2.09
N VAL A 209 21.71 -3.17 -1.23
CA VAL A 209 20.84 -3.22 -0.04
C VAL A 209 21.18 -2.08 0.92
N ALA A 210 22.46 -1.83 1.18
CA ALA A 210 22.90 -0.73 2.05
C ALA A 210 22.49 0.64 1.47
N GLN A 211 22.65 0.84 0.17
CA GLN A 211 22.21 2.07 -0.51
C GLN A 211 20.68 2.24 -0.39
N LEU A 212 19.93 1.17 -0.61
CA LEU A 212 18.47 1.19 -0.47
C LEU A 212 18.06 1.55 0.96
N SER A 213 18.64 0.91 1.97
CA SER A 213 18.35 1.20 3.39
C SER A 213 18.64 2.66 3.74
N GLN A 214 19.74 3.24 3.21
CA GLN A 214 20.05 4.65 3.41
C GLN A 214 18.99 5.57 2.80
N LEU A 215 18.51 5.28 1.58
CA LEU A 215 17.47 6.08 0.92
C LEU A 215 16.12 5.96 1.63
N CYS A 216 15.79 4.76 2.11
CA CYS A 216 14.63 4.49 2.94
C CYS A 216 14.58 5.38 4.19
N ILE A 217 15.72 5.51 4.89
CA ILE A 217 15.87 6.39 6.06
C ILE A 217 15.83 7.86 5.64
N THR A 218 16.59 8.23 4.60
CA THR A 218 16.74 9.63 4.14
C THR A 218 15.40 10.25 3.70
N HIS A 219 14.58 9.49 2.99
CA HIS A 219 13.28 9.93 2.48
C HIS A 219 12.11 9.55 3.39
N ASN A 220 12.40 9.06 4.60
CA ASN A 220 11.43 8.70 5.62
C ASN A 220 10.29 7.83 5.06
N ILE A 221 10.58 6.79 4.27
CA ILE A 221 9.55 5.98 3.59
C ILE A 221 8.63 5.32 4.62
N GLY A 222 7.32 5.50 4.56
CA GLY A 222 6.37 4.94 5.53
C GLY A 222 6.07 3.47 5.31
N VAL A 223 5.41 3.17 4.17
CA VAL A 223 4.96 1.82 3.83
C VAL A 223 5.48 1.40 2.45
N ILE A 224 5.88 0.14 2.31
CA ILE A 224 6.13 -0.47 1.01
C ILE A 224 5.10 -1.59 0.81
N ILE A 225 4.23 -1.41 -0.18
CA ILE A 225 3.29 -2.42 -0.63
C ILE A 225 4.00 -3.30 -1.65
N ILE A 226 4.02 -4.61 -1.40
CA ILE A 226 4.61 -5.61 -2.27
C ILE A 226 3.48 -6.47 -2.80
N ASP A 227 3.02 -6.17 -4.01
CA ASP A 227 1.97 -6.93 -4.67
C ASP A 227 2.52 -8.20 -5.32
N GLU A 228 1.63 -9.14 -5.64
CA GLU A 228 1.97 -10.41 -6.28
C GLU A 228 2.98 -11.29 -5.50
N ILE A 229 2.94 -11.25 -4.16
CA ILE A 229 3.86 -12.05 -3.32
C ILE A 229 3.74 -13.57 -3.55
N ARG A 230 2.69 -14.02 -4.25
CA ARG A 230 2.55 -15.42 -4.73
C ARG A 230 3.70 -15.88 -5.62
N ASN A 231 4.45 -14.96 -6.23
CA ASN A 231 5.65 -15.31 -6.99
C ASN A 231 6.68 -16.07 -6.13
N VAL A 232 6.70 -15.87 -4.81
CA VAL A 232 7.52 -16.63 -3.86
C VAL A 232 7.22 -18.13 -3.89
N LEU A 233 5.98 -18.52 -4.21
CA LEU A 233 5.60 -19.93 -4.38
C LEU A 233 6.16 -20.53 -5.66
N SER A 234 6.17 -19.78 -6.77
CA SER A 234 6.66 -20.27 -8.07
C SER A 234 8.17 -20.52 -8.13
N ALA A 235 8.94 -19.87 -7.25
CA ALA A 235 10.36 -20.15 -7.08
C ALA A 235 10.64 -21.49 -6.37
N SER A 236 9.62 -22.09 -5.71
CA SER A 236 9.78 -23.31 -4.90
C SER A 236 10.03 -24.58 -5.75
N THR A 237 9.52 -24.63 -6.97
CA THR A 237 9.63 -25.79 -7.86
C THR A 237 10.99 -25.93 -8.55
N LYS A 238 11.87 -24.91 -8.45
CA LYS A 238 13.18 -24.87 -9.11
C LYS A 238 14.38 -24.95 -8.15
N GLY A 239 14.18 -25.44 -6.92
CA GLY A 239 15.27 -25.72 -5.97
C GLY A 239 15.97 -24.48 -5.37
N GLY A 240 15.32 -23.32 -5.30
CA GLY A 240 15.97 -22.06 -4.89
C GLY A 240 15.26 -21.20 -3.82
N ASN A 241 16.06 -20.68 -2.88
CA ASN A 241 16.06 -19.33 -2.27
C ASN A 241 14.75 -18.62 -1.83
N HIS A 242 13.61 -19.30 -1.62
CA HIS A 242 12.36 -18.69 -1.13
C HIS A 242 12.53 -17.86 0.16
N GLY A 243 13.32 -18.34 1.11
CA GLY A 243 13.64 -17.61 2.34
C GLY A 243 14.48 -16.36 2.11
N ARG A 244 15.22 -16.23 0.99
CA ARG A 244 16.18 -15.14 0.79
C ARG A 244 15.50 -13.80 0.58
N LEU A 245 14.48 -13.73 -0.28
CA LEU A 245 13.72 -12.49 -0.50
C LEU A 245 13.00 -12.07 0.78
N VAL A 246 12.34 -13.00 1.46
CA VAL A 246 11.62 -12.67 2.69
C VAL A 246 12.56 -12.27 3.82
N ARG A 247 13.70 -12.95 4.00
CA ARG A 247 14.75 -12.52 4.94
C ARG A 247 15.29 -11.14 4.62
N PHE A 248 15.50 -10.83 3.34
CA PHE A 248 15.87 -9.49 2.90
C PHE A 248 14.81 -8.45 3.30
N LEU A 249 13.52 -8.71 3.07
CA LEU A 249 12.44 -7.80 3.46
C LEU A 249 12.40 -7.60 4.99
N VAL A 250 12.56 -8.69 5.75
CA VAL A 250 12.65 -8.63 7.21
C VAL A 250 13.85 -7.80 7.66
N GLN A 251 15.01 -7.98 7.05
CA GLN A 251 16.19 -7.18 7.33
C GLN A 251 15.96 -5.70 7.00
N LEU A 252 15.44 -5.39 5.81
CA LEU A 252 15.14 -4.03 5.39
C LEU A 252 14.20 -3.34 6.38
N MET A 253 13.15 -4.02 6.85
CA MET A 253 12.23 -3.48 7.85
C MET A 253 12.92 -3.18 9.18
N ASN A 254 13.75 -4.10 9.69
CA ASN A 254 14.45 -3.91 10.95
C ASN A 254 15.50 -2.78 10.84
N ASP A 255 16.18 -2.67 9.70
CA ASP A 255 17.27 -1.70 9.48
C ASP A 255 16.75 -0.27 9.24
N THR A 256 15.51 -0.12 8.77
CA THR A 256 14.95 1.18 8.34
C THR A 256 13.71 1.64 9.10
N GLY A 257 13.07 0.74 9.86
CA GLY A 257 11.79 1.01 10.52
C GLY A 257 10.60 1.12 9.55
N ILE A 258 10.73 0.62 8.31
CA ILE A 258 9.64 0.62 7.31
C ILE A 258 8.61 -0.45 7.63
N CYS A 259 7.34 -0.15 7.32
CA CYS A 259 6.28 -1.15 7.26
C CYS A 259 6.23 -1.79 5.86
N ALA A 260 6.38 -3.11 5.76
CA ALA A 260 6.09 -3.84 4.52
C ALA A 260 4.72 -4.52 4.57
N VAL A 261 3.91 -4.31 3.52
CA VAL A 261 2.59 -4.92 3.36
C VAL A 261 2.63 -5.88 2.17
N LEU A 262 2.45 -7.17 2.45
CA LEU A 262 2.54 -8.23 1.44
C LEU A 262 1.15 -8.54 0.89
N VAL A 263 0.94 -8.40 -0.42
CA VAL A 263 -0.36 -8.61 -1.07
C VAL A 263 -0.27 -9.79 -2.02
N GLY A 264 -1.23 -10.73 -1.94
CA GLY A 264 -1.22 -11.92 -2.81
C GLY A 264 -2.41 -12.86 -2.63
N THR A 265 -2.26 -14.09 -3.12
CA THR A 265 -3.28 -15.14 -3.02
C THR A 265 -3.26 -15.85 -1.67
N THR A 266 -4.37 -16.49 -1.31
CA THR A 266 -4.50 -17.28 -0.07
C THR A 266 -3.51 -18.46 -0.01
N GLU A 267 -3.08 -18.97 -1.16
CA GLU A 267 -2.07 -20.04 -1.30
C GLU A 267 -0.76 -19.71 -0.57
N VAL A 268 -0.38 -18.43 -0.51
CA VAL A 268 0.84 -17.99 0.18
C VAL A 268 0.73 -18.14 1.70
N GLY A 269 -0.49 -18.24 2.23
CA GLY A 269 -0.75 -18.39 3.66
C GLY A 269 -0.04 -19.60 4.25
N ALA A 270 -0.16 -20.77 3.61
CA ALA A 270 0.46 -22.00 4.07
C ALA A 270 2.00 -21.90 4.11
N PHE A 271 2.60 -21.22 3.12
CA PHE A 271 4.03 -20.96 3.10
C PHE A 271 4.47 -20.08 4.29
N PHE A 272 3.73 -19.01 4.58
CA PHE A 272 4.03 -18.15 5.72
C PHE A 272 3.87 -18.86 7.07
N ASP A 273 2.88 -19.73 7.20
CA ASP A 273 2.65 -20.50 8.41
C ASP A 273 3.70 -21.60 8.62
N SER A 274 4.29 -22.12 7.52
CA SER A 274 5.38 -23.10 7.57
C SER A 274 6.72 -22.53 8.08
N GLU A 275 6.87 -21.20 8.11
CA GLU A 275 8.09 -20.51 8.51
C GLU A 275 7.88 -19.69 9.79
N PRO A 276 8.15 -20.24 11.00
CA PRO A 276 7.79 -19.60 12.28
C PRO A 276 8.39 -18.20 12.48
N HIS A 277 9.58 -17.97 11.92
CA HIS A 277 10.28 -16.69 11.95
C HIS A 277 9.61 -15.60 11.09
N LEU A 278 8.77 -16.01 10.14
CA LEU A 278 7.99 -15.15 9.26
C LEU A 278 6.54 -15.03 9.72
N ALA A 279 5.94 -16.11 10.23
CA ALA A 279 4.52 -16.19 10.60
C ALA A 279 4.04 -15.03 11.49
N ARG A 280 4.84 -14.59 12.47
CA ARG A 280 4.46 -13.44 13.33
C ARG A 280 4.40 -12.11 12.57
N ARG A 281 5.19 -11.96 11.52
CA ARG A 281 5.37 -10.75 10.70
C ARG A 281 4.52 -10.74 9.43
N THR A 282 3.98 -11.89 9.04
CA THR A 282 3.19 -12.06 7.81
C THR A 282 1.74 -12.45 8.10
N ARG A 283 1.31 -12.48 9.36
CA ARG A 283 -0.12 -12.53 9.72
C ARG A 283 -0.84 -11.29 9.22
N GLY A 284 -2.10 -11.45 8.86
CA GLY A 284 -2.92 -10.33 8.42
C GLY A 284 -4.24 -10.78 7.81
N LEU A 285 -4.81 -9.91 6.99
CA LEU A 285 -6.14 -10.07 6.45
C LEU A 285 -6.21 -11.26 5.46
N ARG A 286 -7.26 -12.06 5.59
CA ARG A 286 -7.62 -13.16 4.68
C ARG A 286 -8.98 -12.84 4.08
N ILE A 287 -9.04 -12.73 2.75
CA ILE A 287 -10.25 -12.32 2.02
C ILE A 287 -10.73 -13.50 1.18
N GLY A 288 -11.84 -14.10 1.58
CA GLY A 288 -12.54 -15.13 0.82
C GLY A 288 -13.36 -14.55 -0.34
N ALA A 289 -14.09 -15.42 -1.04
CA ALA A 289 -15.17 -14.98 -1.92
C ALA A 289 -16.29 -14.33 -1.08
N LEU A 290 -17.12 -13.51 -1.72
CA LEU A 290 -18.31 -12.99 -1.04
C LEU A 290 -19.26 -14.16 -0.76
N GLU A 291 -19.78 -14.21 0.46
CA GLU A 291 -20.85 -15.14 0.81
C GLU A 291 -22.18 -14.63 0.25
N TYR A 292 -23.07 -15.57 -0.10
CA TYR A 292 -24.43 -15.23 -0.50
C TYR A 292 -25.17 -14.54 0.65
N GLY A 293 -26.08 -13.61 0.32
CA GLY A 293 -26.80 -12.79 1.29
C GLY A 293 -26.17 -11.41 1.45
N GLU A 294 -26.15 -10.89 2.68
CA GLU A 294 -25.89 -9.47 2.95
C GLU A 294 -24.62 -8.90 2.29
N PRO A 295 -23.44 -9.55 2.36
CA PRO A 295 -22.22 -8.99 1.78
C PRO A 295 -22.29 -8.87 0.25
N PHE A 296 -22.93 -9.85 -0.40
CA PHE A 296 -23.11 -9.89 -1.84
C PHE A 296 -24.23 -8.94 -2.29
N TYR A 297 -25.34 -8.93 -1.56
CA TYR A 297 -26.45 -8.01 -1.77
C TYR A 297 -25.99 -6.56 -1.68
N HIS A 298 -25.17 -6.19 -0.70
CA HIS A 298 -24.65 -4.82 -0.56
C HIS A 298 -23.77 -4.38 -1.73
N LEU A 299 -22.94 -5.27 -2.27
CA LEU A 299 -22.22 -5.00 -3.50
C LEU A 299 -23.19 -4.78 -4.66
N LEU A 300 -24.14 -5.71 -4.84
CA LEU A 300 -25.09 -5.65 -5.94
C LEU A 300 -25.96 -4.39 -5.85
N ALA A 301 -26.56 -4.10 -4.70
CA ALA A 301 -27.38 -2.92 -4.46
C ALA A 301 -26.61 -1.63 -4.76
N GLY A 302 -25.33 -1.57 -4.35
CA GLY A 302 -24.45 -0.44 -4.68
C GLY A 302 -24.24 -0.26 -6.18
N LEU A 303 -24.03 -1.36 -6.91
CA LEU A 303 -23.88 -1.35 -8.37
C LEU A 303 -25.21 -1.14 -9.09
N TRP A 304 -26.33 -1.59 -8.52
CA TRP A 304 -27.67 -1.51 -9.10
C TRP A 304 -28.20 -0.07 -9.17
N GLN A 305 -27.59 0.84 -8.40
CA GLN A 305 -27.81 2.28 -8.54
C GLN A 305 -27.34 2.82 -9.90
N MET A 306 -26.41 2.09 -10.55
CA MET A 306 -25.75 2.48 -11.81
C MET A 306 -26.51 1.91 -13.02
N GLN A 307 -27.81 2.14 -13.08
CA GLN A 307 -28.62 1.78 -14.24
C GLN A 307 -28.65 2.94 -15.24
N TYR A 308 -28.46 2.62 -16.51
CA TYR A 308 -28.61 3.55 -17.63
C TYR A 308 -29.65 3.04 -18.63
N THR A 309 -30.59 2.23 -18.14
CA THR A 309 -31.76 1.77 -18.87
C THR A 309 -32.85 2.84 -18.87
N GLN A 310 -33.69 2.84 -19.90
CA GLN A 310 -34.80 3.80 -20.00
C GLN A 310 -35.82 3.65 -18.86
N PHE A 311 -36.01 2.42 -18.38
CA PHE A 311 -36.87 2.09 -17.25
C PHE A 311 -36.03 1.47 -16.14
N TYR A 312 -36.29 1.90 -14.90
CA TYR A 312 -35.66 1.31 -13.72
C TYR A 312 -36.09 -0.15 -13.58
N GLN A 313 -35.14 -1.01 -13.22
CA GLN A 313 -35.39 -2.41 -12.92
C GLN A 313 -34.96 -2.70 -11.48
N PRO A 314 -35.89 -2.99 -10.55
CA PRO A 314 -35.51 -3.28 -9.18
C PRO A 314 -34.65 -4.54 -9.11
N LEU A 315 -33.71 -4.58 -8.16
CA LEU A 315 -32.94 -5.79 -7.86
C LEU A 315 -33.90 -6.80 -7.21
N THR A 316 -34.08 -7.94 -7.86
CA THR A 316 -34.93 -9.03 -7.35
C THR A 316 -34.09 -10.16 -6.77
N ASP A 317 -34.62 -10.89 -5.79
CA ASP A 317 -33.95 -12.05 -5.18
C ASP A 317 -33.55 -13.10 -6.23
N ARG A 318 -34.36 -13.27 -7.29
CA ARG A 318 -34.04 -14.16 -8.41
C ARG A 318 -32.79 -13.69 -9.16
N MET A 319 -32.64 -12.39 -9.40
CA MET A 319 -31.47 -11.83 -10.08
C MET A 319 -30.23 -11.94 -9.19
N GLU A 320 -30.36 -11.66 -7.90
CA GLU A 320 -29.28 -11.87 -6.92
C GLU A 320 -28.80 -13.33 -6.93
N GLY A 321 -29.73 -14.29 -6.78
CA GLY A 321 -29.42 -15.72 -6.79
C GLY A 321 -28.70 -16.17 -8.07
N LEU A 322 -29.19 -15.75 -9.23
CA LEU A 322 -28.57 -16.09 -10.52
C LEU A 322 -27.17 -15.47 -10.68
N LEU A 323 -27.01 -14.20 -10.30
CA LEU A 323 -25.71 -13.51 -10.37
C LEU A 323 -24.71 -14.15 -9.41
N PHE A 324 -25.16 -14.62 -8.25
CA PHE A 324 -24.32 -15.35 -7.32
C PHE A 324 -23.89 -16.70 -7.90
N GLU A 325 -24.84 -17.47 -8.45
CA GLU A 325 -24.58 -18.79 -9.06
C GLU A 325 -23.54 -18.70 -10.19
N ILE A 326 -23.64 -17.67 -11.04
CA ILE A 326 -22.70 -17.47 -12.16
C ILE A 326 -21.32 -17.00 -11.67
N SER A 327 -21.29 -16.11 -10.67
CA SER A 327 -20.03 -15.46 -10.25
C SER A 327 -19.28 -16.20 -9.15
N GLY A 328 -19.95 -17.04 -8.37
CA GLY A 328 -19.41 -17.64 -7.15
C GLY A 328 -18.99 -16.60 -6.11
N GLY A 329 -19.62 -15.42 -6.09
CA GLY A 329 -19.26 -14.32 -5.19
C GLY A 329 -17.95 -13.61 -5.55
N LEU A 330 -17.47 -13.75 -6.80
CA LEU A 330 -16.27 -13.07 -7.31
C LEU A 330 -16.64 -11.95 -8.29
N PRO A 331 -16.38 -10.67 -7.95
CA PRO A 331 -16.68 -9.54 -8.85
C PRO A 331 -15.97 -9.62 -10.20
N ALA A 332 -14.76 -10.19 -10.27
CA ALA A 332 -14.02 -10.33 -11.52
C ALA A 332 -14.72 -11.20 -12.57
N CYS A 333 -15.63 -12.10 -12.17
CA CYS A 333 -16.39 -12.93 -13.10
C CYS A 333 -17.42 -12.13 -13.91
N TRP A 334 -17.78 -10.92 -13.48
CA TRP A 334 -18.75 -10.07 -14.18
C TRP A 334 -18.18 -9.31 -15.38
N HIS A 335 -16.86 -9.35 -15.58
CA HIS A 335 -16.19 -8.78 -16.75
C HIS A 335 -15.98 -9.78 -17.89
N ARG A 336 -16.39 -11.04 -17.71
CA ARG A 336 -16.26 -12.12 -18.71
C ARG A 336 -17.56 -12.29 -19.48
#